data_AF-A0A7X7KSJ7-F1
#
_entry.id   AF-A0A7X7KSJ7-F1
#
_cell.length_a   1.000
_cell.length_b   1.000
_cell.length_c   1.000
_cell.angle_alpha   90.00
_cell.angle_beta   90.00
_cell.angle_gamma   90.00
#
_symmetry.space_group_name_H-M   'P 1'
#
loop_
_entity.id
_entity.type
_entity.pdbx_description
1 polymer ?
#
loop_
_entity_poly.entity_id
_entity_poly.type
_entity_poly.pdbx_seq_one_letter_code
_entity_poly.pdbx_strand_id
1 'polypeptide(L)'
;MSNECINTSLNEALRQAGLDLANGKVASYIPELARADGSLLGLCLLDCEGRIYRAGDCDTSFTVQSVGKVFLLLAALERFGEQAVFERVGMEPSGAPFSELSTLGEFSEKPSNPFINAGAIVLASLASTVMTFEEFLDFVRGLCGNQTLQVNEAVYLSESAHSERNHSLAWELKRLKLLENDVQTSLDFYTRLCAIEASG
;
A
#
# COMPACT_ATOMS: atom_id res chain seq x y z
N MET A 1 -21.18 -23.60 1.31
CA MET A 1 -22.29 -22.63 1.43
C MET A 1 -22.88 -22.42 0.04
N SER A 2 -24.18 -22.16 -0.10
CA SER A 2 -24.77 -21.81 -1.40
C SER A 2 -24.38 -20.38 -1.80
N ASN A 3 -24.29 -20.10 -3.10
CA ASN A 3 -24.00 -18.75 -3.62
C ASN A 3 -24.99 -17.69 -3.07
N GLU A 4 -26.25 -18.10 -2.88
CA GLU A 4 -27.31 -17.26 -2.31
C GLU A 4 -27.04 -16.85 -0.85
N CYS A 5 -26.45 -17.76 -0.05
CA CYS A 5 -26.04 -17.46 1.32
C CYS A 5 -24.90 -16.44 1.38
N ILE A 6 -23.93 -16.55 0.45
CA ILE A 6 -22.79 -15.60 0.37
C ILE A 6 -23.28 -14.22 -0.04
N ASN A 7 -24.11 -14.11 -1.07
CA ASN A 7 -24.67 -12.84 -1.51
C ASN A 7 -25.52 -12.18 -0.43
N THR A 8 -26.31 -12.97 0.33
CA THR A 8 -27.08 -12.45 1.47
C THR A 8 -26.16 -11.89 2.55
N SER A 9 -25.07 -12.61 2.87
CA SER A 9 -24.10 -12.20 3.88
C SER A 9 -23.35 -10.92 3.49
N LEU A 10 -22.96 -10.78 2.21
CA LEU A 10 -22.32 -9.56 1.70
C LEU A 10 -23.24 -8.34 1.81
N ASN A 11 -24.51 -8.48 1.40
CA ASN A 11 -25.48 -7.38 1.49
C ASN A 11 -25.76 -6.98 2.94
N GLU A 12 -25.84 -7.94 3.86
CA GLU A 12 -26.01 -7.63 5.28
C GLU A 12 -24.77 -6.94 5.87
N ALA A 13 -23.56 -7.39 5.52
CA ALA A 13 -22.32 -6.73 5.93
C ALA A 13 -22.25 -5.28 5.43
N LEU A 14 -22.62 -5.04 4.17
CA LEU A 14 -22.75 -3.70 3.59
C LEU A 14 -23.75 -2.82 4.34
N ARG A 15 -24.93 -3.37 4.64
CA ARG A 15 -25.97 -2.64 5.35
C ARG A 15 -25.51 -2.23 6.75
N GLN A 16 -24.81 -3.11 7.46
CA GLN A 16 -24.27 -2.84 8.79
C GLN A 16 -23.17 -1.78 8.75
N ALA A 17 -22.18 -1.94 7.86
CA ALA A 17 -21.11 -0.95 7.68
C ALA A 17 -21.65 0.42 7.23
N GLY A 18 -22.71 0.43 6.42
CA GLY A 18 -23.39 1.66 5.97
C GLY A 18 -23.95 2.52 7.11
N LEU A 19 -24.28 1.93 8.27
CA LEU A 19 -24.79 2.67 9.44
C LEU A 19 -23.72 3.60 10.05
N ASP A 20 -22.44 3.27 9.86
CA ASP A 20 -21.31 4.00 10.45
C ASP A 20 -20.60 4.93 9.46
N LEU A 21 -21.00 4.98 8.19
CA LEU A 21 -20.36 5.84 7.18
C LEU A 21 -20.32 7.32 7.61
N ALA A 22 -21.40 7.80 8.25
CA ALA A 22 -21.49 9.17 8.74
C ALA A 22 -20.50 9.51 9.89
N ASN A 23 -19.94 8.49 10.55
CA ASN A 23 -18.98 8.67 11.64
C ASN A 23 -17.52 8.82 11.14
N GLY A 24 -17.27 8.44 9.88
CA GLY A 24 -15.95 8.52 9.24
C GLY A 24 -15.64 9.88 8.62
N LYS A 25 -14.39 10.05 8.20
CA LYS A 25 -13.96 11.18 7.36
C LYS A 25 -13.05 10.68 6.26
N VAL A 26 -13.28 11.16 5.05
CA VAL A 26 -12.40 10.94 3.91
C VAL A 26 -11.02 11.55 4.21
N ALA A 27 -9.97 10.84 3.81
CA ALA A 27 -8.60 11.32 3.95
C ALA A 27 -8.42 12.64 3.18
N SER A 28 -7.81 13.63 3.84
CA SER A 28 -7.69 14.99 3.30
C SER A 28 -6.28 15.58 3.48
N TYR A 29 -5.29 14.72 3.73
CA TYR A 29 -3.88 15.14 3.81
C TYR A 29 -3.31 15.53 2.43
N ILE A 30 -3.97 15.09 1.35
CA ILE A 30 -3.77 15.61 -0.01
C ILE A 30 -5.10 16.02 -0.65
N PRO A 31 -5.11 17.03 -1.54
CA PRO A 31 -6.34 17.51 -2.20
C PRO A 31 -7.09 16.44 -3.00
N GLU A 32 -6.38 15.54 -3.67
CA GLU A 32 -6.96 14.54 -4.57
C GLU A 32 -7.80 13.50 -3.80
N LEU A 33 -7.35 13.08 -2.62
CA LEU A 33 -8.12 12.18 -1.75
C LEU A 33 -9.34 12.87 -1.15
N ALA A 34 -9.25 14.16 -0.86
CA ALA A 34 -10.37 14.93 -0.30
C ALA A 34 -11.58 15.04 -1.25
N ARG A 35 -11.41 14.71 -2.54
CA ARG A 35 -12.48 14.68 -3.55
C ARG A 35 -13.27 13.38 -3.58
N ALA A 36 -12.81 12.33 -2.88
CA ALA A 36 -13.49 11.05 -2.88
C ALA A 36 -14.90 11.15 -2.27
N ASP A 37 -15.85 10.41 -2.84
CA ASP A 37 -17.21 10.32 -2.31
C ASP A 37 -17.23 9.38 -1.10
N GLY A 38 -17.38 9.97 0.09
CA GLY A 38 -17.41 9.24 1.36
C GLY A 38 -18.68 8.41 1.59
N SER A 39 -19.64 8.44 0.66
CA SER A 39 -20.83 7.58 0.71
C SER A 39 -20.64 6.23 0.02
N LEU A 40 -19.56 6.05 -0.74
CA LEU A 40 -19.28 4.81 -1.47
C LEU A 40 -18.88 3.69 -0.52
N LEU A 41 -19.45 2.51 -0.76
CA LEU A 41 -19.15 1.30 0.00
C LEU A 41 -19.27 0.08 -0.91
N GLY A 42 -18.22 -0.72 -0.98
CA GLY A 42 -18.17 -1.94 -1.80
C GLY A 42 -17.49 -3.09 -1.08
N LEU A 43 -17.92 -4.32 -1.38
CA LEU A 43 -17.27 -5.56 -0.95
C LEU A 43 -17.14 -6.53 -2.11
N CYS A 44 -15.91 -7.00 -2.34
CA CYS A 44 -15.62 -8.09 -3.26
C CYS A 44 -14.99 -9.26 -2.51
N LEU A 45 -15.44 -10.48 -2.80
CA LEU A 45 -14.91 -11.73 -2.28
C LEU A 45 -14.55 -12.65 -3.46
N LEU A 46 -13.29 -13.09 -3.48
CA LEU A 46 -12.79 -14.14 -4.35
C LEU A 46 -12.57 -15.40 -3.51
N ASP A 47 -13.27 -16.49 -3.83
CA ASP A 47 -13.08 -17.76 -3.13
C ASP A 47 -11.98 -18.64 -3.75
N CYS A 48 -11.63 -19.74 -3.07
CA CYS A 48 -10.58 -20.66 -3.50
C CYS A 48 -10.91 -21.39 -4.81
N GLU A 49 -12.17 -21.40 -5.25
CA GLU A 49 -12.61 -21.95 -6.53
C GLU A 49 -12.60 -20.89 -7.66
N GLY A 50 -12.16 -19.66 -7.37
CA GLY A 50 -12.07 -18.58 -8.34
C GLY A 50 -13.41 -17.87 -8.61
N ARG A 51 -14.42 -18.07 -7.76
CA ARG A 51 -15.71 -17.38 -7.89
C ARG A 51 -15.64 -16.03 -7.21
N ILE A 52 -16.19 -15.03 -7.90
CA ILE A 52 -16.22 -13.64 -7.46
C ILE A 52 -17.65 -13.29 -7.02
N TYR A 53 -17.78 -12.73 -5.83
CA TYR A 53 -19.02 -12.22 -5.27
C TYR A 53 -18.83 -10.75 -4.93
N ARG A 54 -19.74 -9.90 -5.39
CA ARG A 54 -19.64 -8.44 -5.28
C ARG A 54 -20.95 -7.87 -4.74
N ALA A 55 -20.85 -6.82 -3.94
CA ALA A 55 -21.99 -6.04 -3.48
C ALA A 55 -21.58 -4.58 -3.28
N GLY A 56 -22.50 -3.63 -3.51
CA GLY A 56 -22.22 -2.20 -3.43
C GLY A 56 -21.33 -1.69 -4.57
N ASP A 57 -20.55 -0.65 -4.31
CA ASP A 57 -19.81 0.16 -5.28
C ASP A 57 -18.47 -0.47 -5.73
N CYS A 58 -18.48 -1.76 -6.07
CA CYS A 58 -17.25 -2.51 -6.38
C CYS A 58 -16.52 -2.07 -7.66
N ASP A 59 -17.24 -1.48 -8.61
CA ASP A 59 -16.67 -1.00 -9.88
C ASP A 59 -15.99 0.37 -9.75
N THR A 60 -16.13 1.03 -8.61
CA THR A 60 -15.51 2.35 -8.39
C THR A 60 -14.03 2.16 -8.06
N SER A 61 -13.17 2.73 -8.89
CA SER A 61 -11.73 2.68 -8.68
C SER A 61 -11.26 3.62 -7.56
N PHE A 62 -10.23 3.18 -6.85
CA PHE A 62 -9.54 3.96 -5.83
C PHE A 62 -8.05 3.61 -5.82
N THR A 63 -7.21 4.50 -5.29
CA THR A 63 -5.78 4.21 -5.14
C THR A 63 -5.51 3.26 -3.96
N VAL A 64 -4.66 2.26 -4.15
CA VAL A 64 -4.41 1.19 -3.15
C VAL A 64 -3.70 1.68 -1.89
N GLN A 65 -2.99 2.82 -1.95
CA GLN A 65 -2.37 3.43 -0.79
C GLN A 65 -1.45 2.44 -0.04
N SER A 66 -1.45 2.45 1.30
CA SER A 66 -0.61 1.55 2.10
C SER A 66 -0.94 0.06 1.94
N VAL A 67 -2.08 -0.32 1.36
CA VAL A 67 -2.34 -1.73 1.00
C VAL A 67 -1.29 -2.21 0.00
N GLY A 68 -0.79 -1.32 -0.87
CA GLY A 68 0.24 -1.63 -1.86
C GLY A 68 1.55 -2.18 -1.28
N LYS A 69 1.84 -1.93 0.00
CA LYS A 69 3.05 -2.45 0.68
C LYS A 69 3.14 -3.98 0.67
N VAL A 70 2.00 -4.68 0.58
CA VAL A 70 1.99 -6.14 0.43
C VAL A 70 2.65 -6.57 -0.88
N PHE A 71 2.36 -5.89 -2.00
CA PHE A 71 2.94 -6.20 -3.30
C PHE A 71 4.43 -5.90 -3.33
N LEU A 72 4.84 -4.83 -2.67
CA LEU A 72 6.26 -4.48 -2.54
C LEU A 72 7.05 -5.53 -1.76
N LEU A 73 6.48 -6.02 -0.65
CA LEU A 73 7.09 -7.12 0.10
C LEU A 73 7.20 -8.39 -0.75
N LEU A 74 6.14 -8.76 -1.46
CA LEU A 74 6.14 -9.94 -2.35
C LEU A 74 7.21 -9.82 -3.44
N ALA A 75 7.30 -8.67 -4.11
CA ALA A 75 8.30 -8.42 -5.15
C ALA A 75 9.72 -8.51 -4.58
N ALA A 76 9.97 -7.93 -3.40
CA ALA A 76 11.27 -7.99 -2.74
C ALA A 76 11.64 -9.43 -2.34
N LEU A 77 10.69 -10.20 -1.80
CA LEU A 77 10.91 -11.60 -1.45
C LEU A 77 11.20 -12.46 -2.68
N GLU A 78 10.50 -12.24 -3.79
CA GLU A 78 10.73 -12.98 -5.03
C GLU A 78 12.11 -12.70 -5.64
N ARG A 79 12.59 -11.46 -5.59
CA ARG A 79 13.86 -11.08 -6.21
C ARG A 79 15.09 -11.32 -5.35
N PHE A 80 14.97 -11.14 -4.03
CA PHE A 80 16.11 -11.16 -3.12
C PHE A 80 16.09 -12.31 -2.12
N GLY A 81 14.94 -12.98 -1.96
CA GLY A 81 14.74 -14.02 -0.96
C GLY A 81 14.53 -13.47 0.45
N GLU A 82 13.99 -14.32 1.32
CA GLU A 82 13.60 -13.98 2.69
C GLU A 82 14.75 -13.38 3.50
N GLN A 83 15.91 -14.04 3.50
CA GLN A 83 17.05 -13.61 4.29
C GLN A 83 17.48 -12.18 3.97
N ALA A 84 17.67 -11.85 2.68
CA ALA A 84 18.15 -10.53 2.27
C ALA A 84 17.11 -9.42 2.56
N VAL A 85 15.82 -9.73 2.44
CA VAL A 85 14.73 -8.80 2.77
C VAL A 85 14.70 -8.52 4.26
N PHE A 86 14.68 -9.57 5.09
CA PHE A 86 14.53 -9.41 6.54
C PHE A 86 15.84 -9.10 7.27
N GLU A 87 16.98 -9.09 6.59
CA GLU A 87 18.17 -8.39 7.08
C GLU A 87 17.96 -6.86 7.10
N ARG A 88 17.18 -6.31 6.15
CA ARG A 88 16.95 -4.86 5.96
C ARG A 88 15.71 -4.31 6.66
N VAL A 89 14.69 -5.13 6.88
CA VAL A 89 13.48 -4.76 7.63
C VAL A 89 13.15 -5.87 8.64
N GLY A 90 12.53 -5.52 9.77
CA GLY A 90 12.12 -6.49 10.78
C GLY A 90 10.82 -7.24 10.43
N MET A 91 10.34 -8.02 11.40
CA MET A 91 9.07 -8.75 11.35
C MET A 91 8.14 -8.39 12.53
N GLU A 92 8.48 -7.35 13.30
CA GLU A 92 7.81 -7.04 14.56
C GLU A 92 6.45 -6.36 14.33
N PRO A 93 5.40 -6.72 15.08
CA PRO A 93 4.14 -6.00 15.04
C PRO A 93 4.35 -4.54 15.46
N SER A 94 3.56 -3.61 14.92
CA SER A 94 3.60 -2.18 15.27
C SER A 94 3.04 -1.94 16.68
N GLY A 95 3.76 -2.39 17.71
CA GLY A 95 3.30 -2.49 19.09
C GLY A 95 3.34 -1.19 19.92
N ALA A 96 3.80 -0.05 19.39
CA ALA A 96 3.79 1.19 20.16
C ALA A 96 3.73 2.46 19.29
N PRO A 97 3.04 3.53 19.74
CA PRO A 97 2.91 4.82 19.04
C PRO A 97 4.16 5.70 19.17
N PHE A 98 5.35 5.10 19.28
CA PHE A 98 6.59 5.88 19.14
C PHE A 98 6.74 6.25 17.67
N SER A 99 7.07 7.51 17.39
CA SER A 99 7.26 7.94 16.00
C SER A 99 8.37 7.11 15.35
N GLU A 100 8.14 6.62 14.14
CA GLU A 100 9.11 5.79 13.39
C GLU A 100 10.50 6.43 13.32
N LEU A 101 10.57 7.77 13.32
CA LEU A 101 11.80 8.54 13.36
C LEU A 101 12.54 8.45 14.70
N SER A 102 11.82 8.41 15.82
CA SER A 102 12.43 8.36 17.17
C SER A 102 12.96 6.98 17.56
N THR A 103 12.52 5.92 16.90
CA THR A 103 12.97 4.55 17.22
C THR A 103 14.16 4.09 16.39
N LEU A 104 14.29 4.61 15.17
CA LEU A 104 15.41 4.30 14.28
C LEU A 104 16.72 4.97 14.76
N GLY A 105 17.81 4.20 14.78
CA GLY A 105 19.13 4.65 15.20
C GLY A 105 19.39 4.56 16.71
N GLU A 106 18.47 5.04 17.56
CA GLU A 106 18.64 4.95 19.02
C GLU A 106 18.25 3.58 19.61
N PHE A 107 17.21 2.93 19.05
CA PHE A 107 16.64 1.70 19.60
C PHE A 107 16.57 0.55 18.60
N SER A 108 16.70 0.83 17.30
CA SER A 108 16.70 -0.18 16.24
C SER A 108 17.59 0.24 15.06
N GLU A 109 18.35 -0.71 14.52
CA GLU A 109 19.20 -0.50 13.35
C GLU A 109 18.42 -0.51 12.03
N LYS A 110 17.16 -0.98 12.04
CA LYS A 110 16.31 -1.10 10.85
C LYS A 110 14.83 -0.88 11.17
N PRO A 111 13.97 -0.62 10.16
CA PRO A 111 12.53 -0.51 10.35
C PRO A 111 11.93 -1.77 10.95
N SER A 112 10.91 -1.63 11.79
CA SER A 112 10.32 -2.76 12.55
C SER A 112 9.65 -3.81 11.67
N ASN A 113 9.03 -3.41 10.56
CA ASN A 113 8.34 -4.28 9.62
C ASN A 113 8.14 -3.60 8.25
N PRO A 114 7.82 -4.36 7.18
CA PRO A 114 7.59 -3.80 5.85
C PRO A 114 6.30 -2.98 5.69
N PHE A 115 5.38 -3.01 6.67
CA PHE A 115 4.06 -2.37 6.56
C PHE A 115 4.02 -0.93 7.12
N ILE A 116 5.05 -0.51 7.86
CA ILE A 116 5.28 0.90 8.19
C ILE A 116 5.95 1.64 7.03
N ASN A 117 5.85 2.98 7.00
CA ASN A 117 6.39 3.76 5.89
C ASN A 117 7.90 3.59 5.77
N ALA A 118 8.62 3.56 6.89
CA ALA A 118 10.07 3.38 6.88
C ALA A 118 10.48 2.06 6.20
N GLY A 119 9.81 0.96 6.55
CA GLY A 119 10.07 -0.36 5.97
C GLY A 119 9.72 -0.42 4.49
N ALA A 120 8.58 0.14 4.10
CA ALA A 120 8.19 0.21 2.70
C ALA A 120 9.17 1.05 1.86
N ILE A 121 9.68 2.18 2.36
CA ILE A 121 10.67 2.99 1.65
C ILE A 121 12.00 2.24 1.48
N VAL A 122 12.46 1.50 2.50
CA VAL A 122 13.64 0.63 2.39
C VAL A 122 13.43 -0.45 1.32
N LEU A 123 12.27 -1.10 1.29
CA LEU A 123 11.98 -2.11 0.27
C LEU A 123 11.82 -1.51 -1.14
N ALA A 124 11.26 -0.31 -1.26
CA ALA A 124 11.17 0.41 -2.53
C ALA A 124 12.55 0.79 -3.06
N SER A 125 13.43 1.24 -2.16
CA SER A 125 14.84 1.48 -2.46
C SER A 125 15.56 0.22 -2.94
N LEU A 126 15.32 -0.92 -2.29
CA LEU A 126 15.92 -2.20 -2.67
C LEU A 126 15.38 -2.69 -4.01
N ALA A 127 14.06 -2.71 -4.21
CA ALA A 127 13.42 -3.18 -5.44
C ALA A 127 13.90 -2.38 -6.66
N SER A 128 13.99 -1.05 -6.53
CA SER A 128 14.46 -0.16 -7.60
C SER A 128 15.91 -0.37 -8.04
N THR A 129 16.68 -1.24 -7.38
CA THR A 129 18.04 -1.61 -7.85
C THR A 129 18.02 -2.67 -8.95
N VAL A 130 16.94 -3.45 -9.07
CA VAL A 130 16.85 -4.60 -9.99
C VAL A 130 15.62 -4.58 -10.89
N MET A 131 14.66 -3.68 -10.63
CA MET A 131 13.48 -3.51 -11.48
C MET A 131 13.08 -2.04 -11.59
N THR A 132 12.57 -1.70 -12.76
CA THR A 132 11.84 -0.45 -13.00
C THR A 132 10.46 -0.50 -12.34
N PHE A 133 9.82 0.65 -12.18
CA PHE A 133 8.45 0.69 -11.66
C PHE A 133 7.45 -0.01 -12.62
N GLU A 134 7.67 0.02 -13.93
CA GLU A 134 6.78 -0.67 -14.89
C GLU A 134 6.87 -2.19 -14.74
N GLU A 135 8.08 -2.75 -14.58
CA GLU A 135 8.25 -4.19 -14.31
C GLU A 135 7.60 -4.59 -12.98
N PHE A 136 7.65 -3.71 -11.98
CA PHE A 136 6.93 -3.90 -10.73
C PHE A 136 5.41 -3.85 -10.93
N LEU A 137 4.90 -2.90 -11.72
CA LEU A 137 3.48 -2.80 -12.02
C LEU A 137 2.98 -4.02 -12.80
N ASP A 138 3.77 -4.53 -13.76
CA ASP A 138 3.49 -5.77 -14.47
C ASP A 138 3.44 -6.99 -13.54
N PHE A 139 4.34 -7.04 -12.55
CA PHE A 139 4.28 -8.04 -11.49
C PHE A 139 2.96 -7.95 -10.71
N VAL A 140 2.52 -6.75 -10.31
CA VAL A 140 1.24 -6.54 -9.63
C VAL A 140 0.05 -6.92 -10.52
N ARG A 141 0.06 -6.53 -11.81
CA ARG A 141 -0.96 -6.92 -12.80
C ARG A 141 -1.07 -8.44 -12.91
N GLY A 142 0.05 -9.16 -12.87
CA GLY A 142 0.12 -10.61 -12.85
C GLY A 142 -0.54 -11.21 -11.60
N LEU A 143 -0.20 -10.70 -10.42
CA LEU A 143 -0.79 -11.15 -9.14
C LEU A 143 -2.31 -10.91 -9.07
N CYS A 144 -2.76 -9.77 -9.57
CA CYS A 144 -4.18 -9.40 -9.55
C CYS A 144 -4.99 -10.01 -10.70
N GLY A 145 -4.35 -10.62 -11.69
CA GLY A 145 -5.02 -11.07 -12.92
C GLY A 145 -5.66 -9.91 -13.71
N ASN A 146 -5.16 -8.68 -13.54
CA ASN A 146 -5.74 -7.49 -14.14
C ASN A 146 -4.65 -6.65 -14.82
N GLN A 147 -4.65 -6.63 -16.15
CA GLN A 147 -3.67 -5.90 -16.96
C GLN A 147 -3.98 -4.40 -17.10
N THR A 148 -5.15 -3.94 -16.64
CA THR A 148 -5.55 -2.53 -16.76
C THR A 148 -5.12 -1.67 -15.57
N LEU A 149 -4.50 -2.26 -14.55
CA LEU A 149 -3.96 -1.50 -13.41
C LEU A 149 -2.96 -0.45 -13.90
N GLN A 150 -3.10 0.75 -13.39
CA GLN A 150 -2.31 1.91 -13.77
C GLN A 150 -2.08 2.81 -12.55
N VAL A 151 -1.09 3.69 -12.66
CA VAL A 151 -0.87 4.75 -11.66
C VAL A 151 -1.87 5.87 -11.89
N ASN A 152 -2.58 6.28 -10.85
CA ASN A 152 -3.34 7.52 -10.86
C ASN A 152 -2.37 8.71 -10.78
N GLU A 153 -2.05 9.29 -11.93
CA GLU A 153 -1.08 10.38 -12.03
C GLU A 153 -1.45 11.61 -11.19
N ALA A 154 -2.75 11.91 -11.04
CA ALA A 154 -3.19 13.04 -10.22
C ALA A 154 -2.85 12.80 -8.74
N VAL A 155 -3.15 11.60 -8.22
CA VAL A 155 -2.82 11.23 -6.84
C VAL A 155 -1.30 11.17 -6.66
N TYR A 156 -0.56 10.56 -7.59
CA TYR A 156 0.90 10.50 -7.54
C TYR A 156 1.54 11.89 -7.45
N LEU A 157 1.14 12.83 -8.33
CA LEU A 157 1.67 14.19 -8.32
C LEU A 157 1.32 14.91 -7.02
N SER A 158 0.11 14.72 -6.52
CA SER A 158 -0.31 15.33 -5.27
C SER A 158 0.43 14.77 -4.07
N GLU A 159 0.59 13.45 -3.95
CA GLU A 159 1.38 12.86 -2.87
C GLU A 159 2.82 13.32 -2.93
N SER A 160 3.42 13.34 -4.12
CA SER A 160 4.78 13.83 -4.33
C SER A 160 4.95 15.27 -3.81
N ALA A 161 3.97 16.14 -4.05
CA ALA A 161 3.98 17.54 -3.61
C ALA A 161 3.75 17.74 -2.10
N HIS A 162 3.19 16.75 -1.38
CA HIS A 162 2.82 16.84 0.04
C HIS A 162 3.45 15.69 0.87
N SER A 163 4.71 15.36 0.56
CA SER A 163 5.41 14.18 1.11
C SER A 163 6.50 14.52 2.14
N GLU A 164 6.42 15.67 2.83
CA GLU A 164 7.47 16.16 3.74
C GLU A 164 7.85 15.15 4.83
N ARG A 165 6.86 14.43 5.36
CA ARG A 165 7.08 13.36 6.35
C ARG A 165 7.89 12.21 5.75
N ASN A 166 7.55 11.77 4.54
CA ASN A 166 8.25 10.70 3.86
C ASN A 166 9.66 11.15 3.42
N HIS A 167 9.83 12.40 2.98
CA HIS A 167 11.15 12.99 2.73
C HIS A 167 12.03 13.00 3.98
N SER A 168 11.50 13.48 5.10
CA SER A 168 12.22 13.50 6.38
C SER A 168 12.66 12.09 6.78
N LEU A 169 11.75 11.12 6.65
CA LEU A 169 12.02 9.71 6.93
C LEU A 169 13.06 9.12 5.98
N ALA A 170 12.97 9.38 4.68
CA ALA A 170 13.91 8.85 3.70
C ALA A 170 15.33 9.42 3.88
N TRP A 171 15.46 10.70 4.24
CA TRP A 171 16.76 11.27 4.58
C TRP A 171 17.36 10.64 5.84
N GLU A 172 16.53 10.32 6.82
CA GLU A 172 16.98 9.61 8.02
C GLU A 172 17.42 8.18 7.70
N LEU A 173 16.65 7.46 6.89
CA LEU A 173 17.05 6.13 6.39
C LEU A 173 18.36 6.17 5.60
N LYS A 174 18.58 7.22 4.80
CA LYS A 174 19.84 7.43 4.08
C LYS A 174 21.00 7.69 5.04
N ARG A 175 20.82 8.50 6.08
CA ARG A 175 21.83 8.74 7.13
C ARG A 175 22.24 7.43 7.80
N LEU A 176 21.28 6.53 8.04
CA LEU A 176 21.47 5.20 8.60
C LEU A 176 22.01 4.17 7.59
N LYS A 177 22.21 4.55 6.32
CA LYS A 177 22.69 3.68 5.23
C LYS A 177 21.76 2.49 4.94
N LEU A 178 20.46 2.70 5.09
CA LEU A 178 19.42 1.69 4.85
C LEU A 178 18.80 1.77 3.44
N LEU A 179 19.19 2.77 2.65
CA LEU A 179 18.76 2.90 1.26
C LEU A 179 19.87 2.42 0.32
N GLU A 180 19.51 1.54 -0.61
CA GLU A 180 20.37 1.05 -1.69
C GLU A 180 20.37 2.00 -2.91
N ASN A 181 19.39 2.89 -2.97
CA ASN A 181 19.23 3.93 -3.99
C ASN A 181 19.16 5.31 -3.33
N ASP A 182 19.19 6.37 -4.15
CA ASP A 182 19.01 7.72 -3.63
C ASP A 182 17.58 7.95 -3.11
N VAL A 183 17.43 9.01 -2.30
CA VAL A 183 16.15 9.38 -1.67
C VAL A 183 15.05 9.63 -2.70
N GLN A 184 15.37 10.28 -3.81
CA GLN A 184 14.37 10.63 -4.82
C GLN A 184 13.86 9.38 -5.51
N THR A 185 14.74 8.49 -5.95
CA THR A 185 14.37 7.22 -6.58
C THR A 185 13.53 6.34 -5.64
N SER A 186 13.93 6.28 -4.36
CA SER A 186 13.22 5.48 -3.35
C SER A 186 11.80 6.00 -3.07
N LEU A 187 11.65 7.32 -2.97
CA LEU A 187 10.35 7.96 -2.75
C LEU A 187 9.48 7.93 -4.00
N ASP A 188 10.05 8.10 -5.19
CA ASP A 188 9.30 8.01 -6.45
C ASP A 188 8.63 6.63 -6.58
N PHE A 189 9.41 5.56 -6.40
CA PHE A 189 8.92 4.19 -6.47
C PHE A 189 7.82 3.93 -5.43
N TYR A 190 8.05 4.36 -4.18
CA TYR A 190 7.07 4.21 -3.09
C TYR A 190 5.78 5.01 -3.34
N THR A 191 5.87 6.23 -3.86
CA THR A 191 4.71 7.10 -4.11
C THR A 191 3.89 6.58 -5.28
N ARG A 192 4.55 6.13 -6.37
CA ARG A 192 3.86 5.49 -7.51
C ARG A 192 3.11 4.23 -7.08
N LEU A 193 3.68 3.43 -6.18
CA LEU A 193 3.02 2.26 -5.59
C LEU A 193 1.72 2.65 -4.87
N CYS A 194 1.76 3.69 -4.02
CA CYS A 194 0.57 4.15 -3.30
C CYS A 194 -0.52 4.66 -4.23
N ALA A 195 -0.13 5.21 -5.38
CA ALA A 195 -1.04 5.74 -6.40
C ALA A 195 -1.53 4.70 -7.42
N ILE A 196 -1.20 3.41 -7.31
CA ILE A 196 -1.80 2.36 -8.17
C ILE A 196 -3.31 2.35 -7.95
N GLU A 197 -4.07 2.43 -9.04
CA GLU A 197 -5.53 2.45 -9.04
C GLU A 197 -6.09 1.04 -9.27
N ALA A 198 -7.05 0.64 -8.44
CA ALA A 198 -7.71 -0.66 -8.49
C ALA A 198 -9.20 -0.54 -8.16
N SER A 199 -9.96 -1.57 -8.51
CA SER A 199 -11.36 -1.76 -8.10
C SER A 199 -11.56 -3.20 -7.61
N GLY A 200 -12.70 -3.46 -6.95
CA GLY A 200 -13.10 -4.81 -6.57
C GLY A 200 -13.76 -5.56 -7.72
#